data_AF-A0A255D9X3-F1
#
_entry.id   AF-A0A255D9X3-F1
#
_cell.length_a   1.000
_cell.length_b   1.000
_cell.length_c   1.000
_cell.angle_alpha   90.00
_cell.angle_beta   90.00
_cell.angle_gamma   90.00
#
_symmetry.space_group_name_H-M   'P 1'
#
loop_
_entity.id
_entity.type
_entity.pdbx_description
1 polymer ?
#
loop_
_entity_poly.entity_id
_entity_poly.type
_entity_poly.pdbx_seq_one_letter_code
_entity_poly.pdbx_strand_id
1 'polypeptide(L)'
;MCDDIIQIGARDTPQRGTLLVLKRQGAATVERTDGKSIQVAILRQRDTPAPPAVSLVFRQPIPALLLRRRCGGWYAAVNQRDLTYPGHLKQFLDTIGAFGSAKQRRSPVIPIRPAQFSR
;
A
#
# COMPACT_ATOMS: atom_id res chain seq x y z
N MET A 1 18.82 -8.43 -1.33
CA MET A 1 17.44 -8.51 -1.88
C MET A 1 16.53 -7.94 -0.81
N CYS A 2 16.05 -6.70 -1.00
CA CYS A 2 15.12 -6.07 -0.08
C CYS A 2 13.70 -6.40 -0.53
N ASP A 3 13.09 -7.38 0.12
CA ASP A 3 11.65 -7.57 0.06
C ASP A 3 11.02 -6.47 0.92
N ASP A 4 10.77 -5.33 0.27
CA ASP A 4 10.16 -4.14 0.85
C ASP A 4 8.67 -4.40 1.16
N ILE A 5 8.40 -5.23 2.16
CA ILE A 5 7.05 -5.50 2.64
C ILE A 5 6.54 -4.27 3.38
N ILE A 6 5.55 -3.59 2.82
CA ILE A 6 4.81 -2.53 3.52
C ILE A 6 3.65 -3.20 4.27
N GLN A 7 3.85 -3.44 5.56
CA GLN A 7 2.78 -3.88 6.47
C GLN A 7 2.10 -2.65 7.08
N ILE A 8 0.78 -2.50 6.84
CA ILE A 8 -0.03 -1.45 7.46
C ILE A 8 -1.06 -2.15 8.36
N GLY A 9 -0.79 -2.09 9.68
CA GLY A 9 -1.61 -2.44 10.85
C GLY A 9 -2.74 -3.47 10.69
N ALA A 10 -2.64 -4.60 11.40
CA ALA A 10 -3.79 -5.40 11.86
C ALA A 10 -3.43 -6.13 13.16
N ARG A 11 -4.39 -6.21 14.10
CA ARG A 11 -4.25 -6.90 15.40
C ARG A 11 -4.37 -8.42 15.26
N ASP A 12 -5.11 -8.89 14.26
CA ASP A 12 -5.15 -10.29 13.84
C ASP A 12 -4.11 -10.52 12.76
N THR A 13 -3.51 -11.72 12.69
CA THR A 13 -2.53 -12.08 11.66
C THR A 13 -3.15 -11.86 10.27
N PRO A 14 -2.84 -10.75 9.57
CA PRO A 14 -3.42 -10.54 8.26
C PRO A 14 -2.87 -11.64 7.36
N GLN A 15 -3.69 -12.21 6.47
CA GLN A 15 -3.19 -13.14 5.47
C GLN A 15 -2.12 -12.42 4.66
N ARG A 16 -0.85 -12.72 4.95
CA ARG A 16 0.29 -12.13 4.27
C ARG A 16 0.32 -12.69 2.85
N GLY A 17 0.50 -11.80 1.89
CA GLY A 17 0.67 -12.15 0.49
C GLY A 17 1.68 -11.20 -0.13
N THR A 18 2.46 -11.71 -1.07
CA THR A 18 3.40 -10.88 -1.83
C THR A 18 2.63 -10.18 -2.95
N LEU A 19 2.85 -8.87 -3.07
CA LEU A 19 2.30 -8.06 -4.15
C LEU A 19 3.37 -7.87 -5.23
N LEU A 20 3.00 -8.13 -6.48
CA LEU A 20 3.77 -7.72 -7.64
C LEU A 20 3.29 -6.32 -8.05
N VAL A 21 4.23 -5.37 -8.13
CA VAL A 21 3.95 -4.00 -8.58
C VAL A 21 4.66 -3.76 -9.91
N LEU A 22 3.90 -3.77 -10.99
CA LEU A 22 4.39 -3.52 -12.34
C LEU A 22 4.20 -2.05 -12.69
N LYS A 23 5.29 -1.27 -12.66
CA LYS A 23 5.28 0.15 -13.03
C LYS A 23 5.62 0.32 -14.51
N ARG A 24 4.80 1.07 -15.23
CA ARG A 24 5.02 1.54 -16.60
C ARG A 24 4.97 3.06 -16.64
N GLN A 25 5.33 3.66 -17.78
CA GLN A 25 5.22 5.12 -17.93
C GLN A 25 3.76 5.55 -17.75
N GLY A 26 3.49 6.29 -16.67
CA GLY A 26 2.15 6.80 -16.35
C GLY A 26 1.13 5.76 -15.86
N ALA A 27 1.53 4.53 -15.58
CA ALA A 27 0.65 3.50 -15.05
C ALA A 27 1.37 2.57 -14.07
N ALA A 28 0.64 1.98 -13.14
CA ALA A 28 1.13 0.92 -12.29
C ALA A 28 0.04 -0.12 -12.07
N THR A 29 0.38 -1.40 -12.15
CA THR A 29 -0.54 -2.50 -11.81
C THR A 29 -0.04 -3.15 -10.54
N VAL A 30 -0.97 -3.43 -9.62
CA VAL A 30 -0.70 -4.16 -8.39
C VAL A 30 -1.54 -5.44 -8.41
N GLU A 31 -0.90 -6.59 -8.28
CA GLU A 31 -1.54 -7.90 -8.23
C GLU A 31 -0.86 -8.77 -7.18
N ARG A 32 -1.50 -9.86 -6.74
CA ARG A 32 -0.84 -10.83 -5.87
C ARG A 32 -0.02 -11.81 -6.69
N THR A 33 1.17 -12.18 -6.21
CA THR A 33 2.02 -13.17 -6.88
C THR A 33 1.44 -14.58 -6.88
N ASP A 34 0.51 -14.87 -5.97
CA ASP A 34 -0.16 -16.17 -5.84
C ASP A 34 -1.45 -16.26 -6.68
N GLY A 35 -1.74 -15.27 -7.52
CA GLY A 35 -2.92 -15.22 -8.38
C GLY A 35 -4.25 -15.01 -7.65
N LYS A 36 -4.25 -14.88 -6.31
CA LYS A 36 -5.47 -14.60 -5.56
C LYS A 36 -5.88 -13.13 -5.74
N SER A 37 -7.16 -12.86 -5.53
CA SER A 37 -7.67 -11.50 -5.57
C SER A 37 -7.21 -10.68 -4.35
N ILE A 38 -7.07 -9.37 -4.57
CA ILE A 38 -6.78 -8.34 -3.58
C ILE A 38 -8.10 -7.90 -2.95
N GLN A 39 -8.11 -7.81 -1.63
CA GLN A 39 -9.12 -7.08 -0.88
C GLN A 39 -8.44 -6.13 0.09
N VAL A 40 -8.98 -4.92 0.21
CA VAL A 40 -8.44 -3.88 1.09
C VAL A 40 -9.46 -3.59 2.17
N ALA A 41 -9.02 -3.74 3.41
CA ALA A 41 -9.75 -3.38 4.62
C ALA A 41 -9.06 -2.19 5.28
N ILE A 42 -9.81 -1.12 5.51
CA ILE A 42 -9.39 0.01 6.32
C ILE A 42 -9.80 -0.30 7.76
N LEU A 43 -8.81 -0.41 8.63
CA LEU A 43 -9.02 -0.63 10.07
C LEU A 43 -8.97 0.71 10.78
N ARG A 44 -10.01 1.03 11.54
CA ARG A 44 -9.99 2.15 12.49
C ARG A 44 -9.89 1.59 13.89
N GLN A 45 -8.69 1.73 14.47
CA GLN A 45 -8.47 1.44 15.87
C GLN A 45 -9.26 2.46 16.70
N ARG A 46 -9.95 1.96 17.72
CA ARG A 46 -10.64 2.80 18.71
C ARG A 46 -9.83 2.73 20.00
N ASP A 47 -9.84 3.80 20.77
CA ASP A 47 -9.20 3.84 22.10
C ASP A 47 -9.97 3.03 23.16
N THR A 48 -11.07 2.39 22.76
CA THR A 48 -11.86 1.49 23.61
C THR A 48 -11.49 0.03 23.32
N PRO A 49 -11.69 -0.90 24.28
CA PRO A 49 -11.41 -2.33 24.10
C PRO A 49 -12.31 -3.05 23.07
N ALA A 50 -13.12 -2.31 22.31
CA ALA A 50 -13.96 -2.86 21.26
C ALA A 50 -13.15 -3.31 20.04
N PRO A 51 -13.64 -4.29 19.26
CA PRO A 51 -13.03 -4.64 17.98
C PRO A 51 -12.90 -3.42 17.06
N PRO A 52 -11.81 -3.32 16.26
CA PRO A 52 -11.62 -2.20 15.34
C PRO A 52 -12.74 -2.19 14.30
N ALA A 53 -13.19 -0.99 13.93
CA ALA A 53 -14.15 -0.87 12.84
C ALA A 53 -13.45 -1.18 11.52
N VAL A 54 -14.02 -2.12 10.76
CA VAL A 54 -13.48 -2.57 9.47
C VAL A 54 -14.32 -2.00 8.34
N SER A 55 -13.67 -1.33 7.40
CA SER A 55 -14.31 -0.76 6.21
C SER A 55 -13.65 -1.34 4.95
N LEU A 56 -14.40 -2.12 4.18
CA LEU A 56 -13.89 -2.65 2.91
C LEU A 56 -13.88 -1.57 1.83
N VAL A 57 -12.83 -1.54 1.02
CA VAL A 57 -12.72 -0.63 -0.12
C VAL A 57 -13.54 -1.15 -1.30
N PHE A 58 -13.41 -2.43 -1.63
CA PHE A 58 -14.09 -3.07 -2.74
C PHE A 58 -15.25 -3.93 -2.24
N ARG A 59 -16.36 -3.93 -2.99
CA ARG A 59 -17.52 -4.80 -2.71
C ARG A 59 -17.18 -6.27 -2.86
N GLN A 60 -16.31 -6.57 -3.82
CA GLN A 60 -15.77 -7.89 -4.09
C GLN A 60 -14.25 -7.80 -4.20
N PRO A 61 -13.49 -8.84 -3.82
CA PRO A 61 -12.06 -8.90 -4.11
C PRO A 61 -11.79 -8.69 -5.60
N ILE A 62 -10.76 -7.93 -5.92
CA ILE A 62 -10.38 -7.62 -7.31
C ILE A 62 -9.10 -8.35 -7.70
N PRO A 63 -8.96 -8.85 -8.95
CA PRO A 63 -7.75 -9.58 -9.35
C PRO A 63 -6.50 -8.69 -9.38
N ALA A 64 -6.65 -7.44 -9.80
CA ALA A 64 -5.57 -6.47 -9.87
C ALA A 64 -6.10 -5.04 -9.65
N LEU A 65 -5.27 -4.20 -9.02
CA LEU A 65 -5.50 -2.77 -8.89
C LEU A 65 -4.66 -2.03 -9.92
N LEU A 66 -5.32 -1.38 -10.87
CA LEU A 66 -4.68 -0.53 -11.86
C LEU A 66 -4.67 0.92 -11.39
N LEU A 67 -3.49 1.54 -11.37
CA LEU A 67 -3.26 2.95 -11.11
C LEU A 67 -2.82 3.64 -12.39
N ARG A 68 -3.37 4.82 -12.67
CA ARG A 68 -3.00 5.66 -13.82
C ARG A 68 -2.63 7.05 -13.34
N ARG A 69 -1.60 7.62 -13.92
CA ARG A 69 -1.20 9.01 -13.69
C ARG A 69 -2.02 9.92 -14.58
N ARG A 70 -2.68 10.94 -14.00
CA ARG A 70 -3.38 12.02 -14.72
C ARG A 70 -3.07 13.35 -14.03
N CYS A 71 -2.88 14.43 -14.78
CA CYS A 71 -2.79 15.80 -14.24
C CYS A 71 -1.96 15.95 -12.93
N GLY A 72 -0.79 15.31 -12.85
CA GLY A 72 0.08 15.38 -11.67
C GLY A 72 -0.23 14.38 -10.52
N GLY A 73 -1.36 13.66 -10.54
CA GLY A 73 -1.76 12.70 -9.53
C GLY A 73 -1.89 11.25 -10.01
N TRP A 74 -1.99 10.31 -9.07
CA TRP A 74 -2.28 8.89 -9.33
C TRP A 74 -3.75 8.58 -9.02
N TYR A 75 -4.41 7.81 -9.89
CA TYR A 75 -5.82 7.47 -9.78
C TYR A 75 -6.00 5.96 -9.99
N ALA A 76 -6.84 5.34 -9.17
CA ALA A 76 -7.25 3.97 -9.40
C ALA A 76 -8.26 3.89 -10.56
N ALA A 77 -7.96 3.06 -11.56
CA ALA A 77 -8.85 2.75 -12.67
C ALA A 77 -9.79 1.61 -12.26
N VAL A 78 -10.80 1.95 -11.46
CA VAL A 78 -11.81 1.02 -10.92
C VAL A 78 -13.21 1.55 -11.22
N ASN A 79 -14.19 0.68 -11.45
CA ASN A 79 -15.57 1.14 -11.64
C ASN A 79 -16.17 1.52 -10.28
N GLN A 80 -16.97 2.59 -10.25
CA GLN A 80 -17.62 3.04 -9.01
C GLN A 80 -18.51 1.95 -8.38
N ARG A 81 -19.14 1.11 -9.21
CA ARG A 81 -19.95 -0.02 -8.76
C ARG A 81 -19.15 -1.09 -7.99
N ASP A 82 -17.84 -1.18 -8.24
CA ASP A 82 -16.96 -2.16 -7.59
C ASP A 82 -16.54 -1.66 -6.20
N LEU A 83 -16.80 -0.40 -5.87
CA LEU A 83 -16.46 0.24 -4.60
C LEU A 83 -17.60 0.15 -3.59
N THR A 84 -17.26 -0.13 -2.34
CA THR A 84 -18.20 -0.03 -1.23
C THR A 84 -18.58 1.44 -0.99
N TYR A 85 -17.57 2.31 -0.94
CA TYR A 85 -17.71 3.75 -0.80
C TYR A 85 -16.50 4.47 -1.45
N PRO A 86 -16.70 5.46 -2.34
CA PRO A 86 -15.59 6.15 -3.01
C PRO A 86 -14.55 6.76 -2.06
N GLY A 87 -14.97 7.23 -0.88
CA GLY A 87 -14.06 7.81 0.11
C GLY A 87 -13.07 6.79 0.70
N HIS A 88 -13.42 5.50 0.76
CA HIS A 88 -12.48 4.47 1.24
C HIS A 88 -11.32 4.27 0.26
N LEU A 89 -11.59 4.27 -1.05
CA LEU A 89 -10.54 4.18 -2.06
C LEU A 89 -9.60 5.37 -1.98
N LYS A 90 -10.15 6.59 -1.81
CA LYS A 90 -9.33 7.79 -1.62
C LYS A 90 -8.43 7.65 -0.40
N GLN A 91 -8.99 7.29 0.76
CA GLN A 91 -8.24 7.12 2.00
C GLN A 91 -7.11 6.08 1.85
N PHE A 92 -7.38 4.96 1.19
CA PHE A 92 -6.38 3.95 0.90
C PHE A 92 -5.23 4.48 0.04
N LEU A 93 -5.54 5.17 -1.07
CA LEU A 93 -4.52 5.73 -1.96
C LEU A 93 -3.69 6.82 -1.27
N ASP A 94 -4.33 7.69 -0.48
CA ASP A 94 -3.66 8.72 0.31
C ASP A 94 -2.68 8.08 1.32
N THR A 95 -3.08 6.97 1.95
CA THR A 95 -2.24 6.23 2.90
C THR A 95 -1.00 5.66 2.20
N ILE A 96 -1.17 4.97 1.07
CA ILE A 96 -0.05 4.46 0.27
C ILE A 96 0.87 5.61 -0.17
N GLY A 97 0.28 6.72 -0.64
CA GLY A 97 1.02 7.90 -1.07
C GLY A 97 1.88 8.51 0.05
N ALA A 98 1.32 8.60 1.27
CA ALA A 98 2.04 9.07 2.44
C ALA A 98 3.22 8.14 2.79
N PHE A 99 3.01 6.83 2.81
CA PHE A 99 4.09 5.85 3.03
C PHE A 99 5.17 5.90 1.96
N GLY A 100 4.78 5.97 0.68
CA GLY A 100 5.72 6.10 -0.44
C GLY A 100 6.56 7.36 -0.34
N SER A 101 5.93 8.49 0.01
CA SER A 101 6.62 9.76 0.23
C SER A 101 7.59 9.71 1.42
N ALA A 102 7.18 9.08 2.53
CA ALA A 102 8.04 8.91 3.69
C ALA A 102 9.27 8.04 3.39
N LYS A 103 9.13 6.98 2.58
CA LYS A 103 10.25 6.15 2.11
C LYS A 103 11.23 6.97 1.25
N GLN A 104 10.73 7.81 0.34
CA GLN A 104 11.59 8.62 -0.53
C GLN A 104 12.36 9.72 0.20
N ARG A 105 11.80 10.24 1.31
CA ARG A 105 12.48 11.25 2.14
C ARG A 105 13.64 10.67 2.98
N ARG A 106 13.83 9.34 3.02
CA ARG A 106 15.01 8.69 3.62
C ARG A 106 16.07 8.37 2.56
N SER A 107 16.86 9.38 2.19
CA SER A 107 18.30 9.24 1.86
C SER A 107 18.93 10.63 1.84
N PRO A 108 20.06 10.82 2.55
CA PRO A 108 21.28 10.11 2.23
C PRO A 108 21.66 9.04 3.25
N VAL A 109 22.06 7.88 2.74
CA VAL A 109 23.01 6.99 3.41
C VAL A 109 24.23 7.83 3.76
N ILE A 110 24.46 8.09 5.05
CA ILE A 110 25.77 8.57 5.51
C ILE A 110 26.71 7.37 5.38
N PRO A 111 27.75 7.40 4.54
CA PRO A 111 28.73 6.34 4.52
C PRO A 111 29.42 6.30 5.89
N ILE A 112 29.25 5.20 6.63
CA ILE A 112 30.11 4.91 7.78
C ILE A 112 31.49 4.68 7.18
N ARG A 113 32.40 5.66 7.34
CA ARG A 113 33.81 5.44 7.02
C ARG A 113 34.33 4.34 7.95
N PRO A 114 35.02 3.30 7.45
CA PRO A 114 35.69 2.36 8.33
C PRO A 114 36.64 3.16 9.23
N ALA A 115 36.58 2.90 10.53
CA ALA A 115 37.54 3.47 11.47
C ALA A 115 38.94 3.11 10.96
N GLN A 116 39.74 4.13 10.65
CA GLN A 116 41.16 3.94 10.43
C GLN A 116 41.75 3.56 11.80
N PHE A 117 41.81 2.26 12.08
CA PHE A 117 42.74 1.75 13.07
C PHE A 117 44.13 2.01 12.50
N SER A 118 44.73 3.11 12.98
CA SER A 118 46.16 3.35 12.82
C SER A 118 46.91 2.32 13.66
N ARG A 119 48.03 1.87 13.10
CA ARG A 119 48.87 0.73 13.50
C ARG A 119 49.20 0.66 14.99
#